data_AF-A0A844MHD3-F1
#
_entry.id   AF-A0A844MHD3-F1
#
_cell.length_a   1.000
_cell.length_b   1.000
_cell.length_c   1.000
_cell.angle_alpha   90.00
_cell.angle_beta   90.00
_cell.angle_gamma   90.00
#
_symmetry.space_group_name_H-M   'P 1'
#
loop_
_entity.id
_entity.type
_entity.pdbx_description
1 polymer ?
#
loop_
_entity_poly.entity_id
_entity_poly.type
_entity_poly.pdbx_seq_one_letter_code
_entity_poly.pdbx_strand_id
1 'polypeptide(L)'
;MIGVALIGSAIALSASRTRLIAIAKALSHPLLEPNGRSRVNKIEKDEAAKWAQCRQPMDKLDSLSLISYLSKPEQAAQTLGSVSFEGWQCRKCYPNPTERGVHIRAYAPKSRKFTMCSTCKELTVERTSPILQQATIANKGQKIVTEKCYCCDYYKANVTTIPAIDSDYSSGFYDGGGSSGGDCGGGGDGGSW
;
A
#
# COMPACT_ATOMS: atom_id res chain seq x y z
N MET A 1 -40.80 15.29 -57.90
CA MET A 1 -40.95 15.57 -56.45
C MET A 1 -40.10 14.53 -55.73
N ILE A 2 -38.92 14.89 -55.21
CA ILE A 2 -38.68 15.26 -53.78
C ILE A 2 -39.31 14.18 -52.86
N GLY A 3 -38.64 13.45 -51.98
CA GLY A 3 -37.29 13.50 -51.38
C GLY A 3 -37.08 12.19 -50.56
N VAL A 4 -35.84 11.73 -50.37
CA VAL A 4 -34.94 12.05 -49.25
C VAL A 4 -35.12 11.14 -48.01
N ALA A 5 -34.06 10.37 -47.77
CA ALA A 5 -33.45 9.94 -46.51
C ALA A 5 -34.29 9.18 -45.47
N LEU A 6 -34.05 7.86 -45.39
CA LEU A 6 -34.13 7.13 -44.12
C LEU A 6 -32.85 7.41 -43.33
N ILE A 7 -33.00 8.23 -42.30
CA ILE A 7 -31.96 8.57 -41.33
C ILE A 7 -31.74 7.34 -40.47
N GLY A 8 -30.55 6.75 -40.55
CA GLY A 8 -30.10 5.68 -39.68
C GLY A 8 -30.00 6.20 -38.24
N SER A 9 -30.80 5.63 -37.35
CA SER A 9 -30.72 5.85 -35.91
C SER A 9 -29.40 5.27 -35.39
N ALA A 10 -28.43 6.14 -35.12
CA ALA A 10 -27.24 5.80 -34.37
C ALA A 10 -27.64 5.49 -32.92
N ILE A 11 -27.55 4.22 -32.53
CA ILE A 11 -27.73 3.75 -31.16
C ILE A 11 -26.59 4.32 -30.31
N ALA A 12 -26.93 5.20 -29.37
CA ALA A 12 -26.02 5.72 -28.36
C ALA A 12 -25.56 4.59 -27.41
N LEU A 13 -24.37 4.02 -27.68
CA LEU A 13 -23.64 3.13 -26.78
C LEU A 13 -22.69 3.96 -25.89
N SER A 14 -23.19 4.53 -24.80
CA SER A 14 -22.35 5.22 -23.81
C SER A 14 -22.57 4.79 -22.35
N ALA A 15 -23.08 3.57 -22.12
CA ALA A 15 -23.38 3.07 -20.77
C ALA A 15 -22.65 1.76 -20.37
N SER A 16 -21.53 1.40 -21.02
CA SER A 16 -20.92 0.06 -20.86
C SER A 16 -19.58 0.00 -20.12
N ARG A 17 -18.83 1.10 -19.99
CA ARG A 17 -17.47 1.03 -19.41
C ARG A 17 -17.43 1.09 -17.88
N THR A 18 -18.35 1.80 -17.24
CA THR A 18 -18.35 1.95 -15.77
C THR A 18 -18.84 0.69 -15.04
N ARG A 19 -19.74 -0.08 -15.66
CA ARG A 19 -20.26 -1.34 -15.07
C ARG A 19 -19.25 -2.48 -15.13
N LEU A 20 -18.41 -2.57 -16.16
CA LEU A 20 -17.41 -3.65 -16.29
C LEU A 20 -16.33 -3.57 -15.21
N ILE A 21 -15.90 -2.36 -14.82
CA ILE A 21 -14.90 -2.17 -13.76
C ILE A 21 -15.50 -2.54 -12.38
N ALA A 22 -16.77 -2.22 -12.14
CA ALA A 22 -17.46 -2.62 -10.90
C ALA A 22 -17.66 -4.14 -10.79
N ILE A 23 -17.94 -4.83 -11.90
CA ILE A 23 -18.12 -6.29 -11.93
C ILE A 23 -16.80 -7.04 -11.72
N ALA A 24 -15.68 -6.54 -12.25
CA ALA A 24 -14.37 -7.16 -12.05
C ALA A 24 -13.89 -7.05 -10.58
N LYS A 25 -14.22 -5.95 -9.89
CA LYS A 25 -13.86 -5.73 -8.47
C LYS A 25 -14.71 -6.57 -7.50
N ALA A 26 -15.90 -7.00 -7.93
CA ALA A 26 -16.86 -7.73 -7.10
C ALA A 26 -16.74 -9.27 -7.15
N LEU A 27 -15.88 -9.86 -8.00
CA LEU A 27 -15.97 -11.31 -8.30
C LEU A 27 -14.76 -12.18 -7.90
N SER A 28 -13.70 -11.63 -7.30
CA SER A 28 -12.61 -12.46 -6.78
C SER A 28 -12.50 -12.34 -5.26
N HIS A 29 -13.44 -12.98 -4.56
CA HIS A 29 -13.22 -13.27 -3.15
C HIS A 29 -11.87 -13.99 -3.00
N PRO A 30 -10.93 -13.44 -2.19
CA PRO A 30 -9.63 -14.04 -2.01
C PRO A 30 -9.77 -15.48 -1.53
N LEU A 31 -9.00 -16.38 -2.18
CA LEU A 31 -8.84 -17.74 -1.71
C LEU A 31 -7.72 -17.76 -0.68
N LEU A 32 -8.08 -18.02 0.57
CA LEU A 32 -7.15 -18.05 1.68
C LEU A 32 -6.85 -19.50 2.07
N GLU A 33 -5.59 -19.81 2.35
CA GLU A 33 -5.18 -21.13 2.82
C GLU A 33 -5.37 -21.26 4.33
N PRO A 34 -5.71 -22.46 4.84
CA PRO A 34 -5.85 -22.66 6.29
C PRO A 34 -4.49 -22.52 6.97
N ASN A 35 -4.44 -21.93 8.17
CA ASN A 35 -3.20 -21.69 8.93
C ASN A 35 -2.18 -20.80 8.21
N GLY A 36 -2.58 -20.17 7.10
CA GLY A 36 -1.73 -19.31 6.32
C GLY A 36 -1.65 -17.90 6.90
N ARG A 37 -0.60 -17.19 6.53
CA ARG A 37 -0.50 -15.74 6.70
C ARG A 37 -0.31 -15.10 5.33
N SER A 38 -1.10 -14.09 5.01
CA SER A 38 -0.94 -13.32 3.77
C SER A 38 -0.78 -11.84 4.09
N ARG A 39 0.04 -11.14 3.30
CA ARG A 39 0.18 -9.69 3.38
C ARG A 39 -0.16 -9.07 2.04
N VAL A 40 -1.04 -8.08 2.06
CA VAL A 40 -1.46 -7.34 0.88
C VAL A 40 -1.24 -5.86 1.06
N ASN A 41 -0.89 -5.22 -0.05
CA ASN A 41 -0.63 -3.80 -0.07
C ASN A 41 -1.87 -3.02 -0.52
N LYS A 42 -2.85 -2.94 0.37
CA LYS A 42 -4.10 -2.21 0.14
C LYS A 42 -4.68 -1.67 1.44
N ILE A 43 -5.43 -0.58 1.33
CA ILE A 43 -6.19 0.04 2.43
C ILE A 43 -7.54 -0.67 2.59
N GLU A 44 -8.20 -0.97 1.47
CA GLU A 44 -9.51 -1.62 1.45
C GLU A 44 -9.41 -3.07 1.95
N LYS A 45 -10.13 -3.35 3.04
CA LYS A 45 -10.25 -4.68 3.63
C LYS A 45 -11.15 -5.56 2.77
N ASP A 46 -10.98 -6.87 2.86
CA ASP A 46 -11.87 -7.80 2.15
C ASP A 46 -13.20 -7.91 2.90
N GLU A 47 -14.30 -7.81 2.18
CA GLU A 47 -15.64 -7.96 2.76
C GLU A 47 -16.00 -9.45 2.95
N ALA A 48 -15.45 -10.30 2.08
CA ALA A 48 -15.63 -11.75 2.17
C ALA A 48 -14.40 -12.46 1.63
N ALA A 49 -14.04 -13.58 2.25
CA ALA A 49 -13.00 -14.49 1.81
C ALA A 49 -13.58 -15.89 1.60
N LYS A 50 -12.99 -16.65 0.68
CA LYS A 50 -13.33 -18.05 0.46
C LYS A 50 -12.15 -18.90 0.89
N TRP A 51 -12.45 -20.06 1.46
CA TRP A 51 -11.40 -20.99 1.81
C TRP A 51 -10.89 -21.73 0.56
N ALA A 52 -9.58 -21.79 0.36
CA ALA A 52 -8.96 -22.47 -0.79
C ALA A 52 -9.38 -23.96 -0.93
N GLN A 53 -9.56 -24.67 0.19
CA GLN A 53 -9.82 -26.12 0.15
C GLN A 53 -11.29 -26.47 -0.13
N CYS A 54 -12.24 -25.87 0.61
CA CYS A 54 -13.66 -26.20 0.47
C CYS A 54 -14.48 -25.17 -0.32
N ARG A 55 -13.85 -24.05 -0.73
CA ARG A 55 -14.47 -22.91 -1.43
C ARG A 55 -15.66 -22.27 -0.71
N GLN A 56 -15.85 -22.59 0.57
CA GLN A 56 -16.91 -22.01 1.41
C GLN A 56 -16.51 -20.61 1.87
N PRO A 57 -17.50 -19.73 2.13
CA PRO A 57 -17.23 -18.44 2.74
C PRO A 57 -16.60 -18.62 4.13
N MET A 58 -15.69 -17.73 4.45
CA MET A 58 -15.04 -17.66 5.75
C MET A 58 -15.68 -16.55 6.59
N ASP A 59 -15.77 -16.79 7.89
CA ASP A 59 -16.21 -15.82 8.87
C ASP A 59 -15.01 -15.07 9.42
N LYS A 60 -15.18 -13.76 9.61
CA LYS A 60 -14.17 -12.93 10.24
C LYS A 60 -14.14 -13.18 11.75
N LEU A 61 -12.93 -13.25 12.29
CA LEU A 61 -12.70 -13.34 13.73
C LEU A 61 -12.95 -11.99 14.40
N ASP A 62 -13.46 -12.06 15.63
CA ASP A 62 -13.57 -10.89 16.49
C ASP A 62 -12.17 -10.33 16.84
N SER A 63 -12.10 -9.03 17.11
CA SER A 63 -10.84 -8.34 17.41
C SER A 63 -10.15 -8.88 18.67
N LEU A 64 -10.91 -9.27 19.70
CA LEU A 64 -10.34 -9.84 20.92
C LEU A 64 -9.75 -11.23 20.67
N SER A 65 -10.46 -12.03 19.88
CA SER A 65 -10.00 -13.36 19.48
C SER A 65 -8.78 -13.28 18.56
N LEU A 66 -8.69 -12.24 17.72
CA LEU A 66 -7.55 -12.05 16.81
C LEU A 66 -6.24 -11.80 17.56
N ILE A 67 -6.27 -11.08 18.69
CA ILE A 67 -5.06 -10.69 19.45
C ILE A 67 -4.22 -11.90 19.86
N SER A 68 -4.84 -13.04 20.19
CA SER A 68 -4.12 -14.27 20.56
C SER A 68 -3.34 -14.89 19.39
N TYR A 69 -3.70 -14.57 18.14
CA TYR A 69 -3.01 -15.04 16.93
C TYR A 69 -1.94 -14.06 16.41
N LEU A 70 -1.86 -12.86 16.99
CA LEU A 70 -0.90 -11.83 16.62
C LEU A 70 0.30 -11.84 17.56
N SER A 71 1.49 -11.77 16.98
CA SER A 71 2.72 -11.53 17.72
C SER A 71 2.77 -10.11 18.28
N LYS A 72 3.62 -9.85 19.29
CA LYS A 72 3.76 -8.51 19.89
C LYS A 72 4.03 -7.40 18.85
N PRO A 73 4.93 -7.60 17.84
CA PRO A 73 5.13 -6.60 16.80
C PRO A 73 3.89 -6.33 15.94
N GLU A 74 3.12 -7.36 15.60
CA GLU A 74 1.90 -7.23 14.81
C GLU A 74 0.80 -6.50 15.61
N GLN A 75 0.69 -6.78 16.91
CA GLN A 75 -0.19 -6.03 17.81
C GLN A 75 0.20 -4.56 17.87
N ALA A 76 1.49 -4.25 18.01
CA ALA A 76 1.96 -2.86 17.97
C ALA A 76 1.62 -2.18 16.64
N ALA A 77 1.82 -2.87 15.52
CA ALA A 77 1.51 -2.35 14.19
C ALA A 77 0.01 -2.10 13.97
N GLN A 78 -0.84 -2.99 14.51
CA GLN A 78 -2.29 -2.83 14.59
C GLN A 78 -2.67 -1.58 15.37
N THR A 79 -2.11 -1.40 16.57
CA THR A 79 -2.39 -0.24 17.44
C THR A 79 -1.96 1.08 16.79
N LEU A 80 -0.83 1.10 16.08
CA LEU A 80 -0.35 2.26 15.34
C LEU A 80 -1.17 2.58 14.08
N GLY A 81 -2.03 1.66 13.65
CA GLY A 81 -2.75 1.78 12.37
C GLY A 81 -1.82 1.67 11.14
N SER A 82 -0.58 1.22 11.34
CA SER A 82 0.41 1.02 10.28
C SER A 82 0.08 -0.18 9.40
N VAL A 83 -0.43 -1.24 10.02
CA VAL A 83 -0.92 -2.47 9.39
C VAL A 83 -2.21 -2.85 10.09
N SER A 84 -3.24 -3.17 9.32
CA SER A 84 -4.44 -3.80 9.86
C SER A 84 -4.35 -5.29 9.65
N PHE A 85 -4.63 -6.08 10.68
CA PHE A 85 -4.73 -7.53 10.61
C PHE A 85 -6.19 -7.94 10.71
N GLU A 86 -6.56 -8.99 9.98
CA GLU A 86 -7.86 -9.64 10.07
C GLU A 86 -7.67 -11.15 10.06
N GLY A 87 -8.37 -11.82 10.97
CA GLY A 87 -8.41 -13.27 11.01
C GLY A 87 -9.65 -13.79 10.29
N TRP A 88 -9.48 -14.80 9.46
CA TRP A 88 -10.56 -15.48 8.75
C TRP A 88 -10.58 -16.94 9.16
N GLN A 89 -11.75 -17.45 9.53
CA GLN A 89 -11.94 -18.86 9.88
C GLN A 89 -13.08 -19.46 9.08
N CYS A 90 -13.02 -20.76 8.79
CA CYS A 90 -14.15 -21.45 8.17
C CYS A 90 -14.86 -22.35 9.18
N ARG A 91 -16.10 -21.99 9.55
CA ARG A 91 -16.93 -22.78 10.47
C ARG A 91 -17.30 -24.17 9.95
N LYS A 92 -17.27 -24.40 8.64
CA LYS A 92 -17.69 -25.70 8.06
C LYS A 92 -16.68 -26.81 8.26
N CYS A 93 -15.39 -26.56 8.07
CA CYS A 93 -14.40 -27.61 8.33
C CYS A 93 -13.57 -27.39 9.60
N TYR A 94 -13.69 -26.23 10.25
CA TYR A 94 -13.22 -26.00 11.62
C TYR A 94 -14.37 -25.39 12.45
N PRO A 95 -15.31 -26.22 12.93
CA PRO A 95 -16.48 -25.74 13.69
C PRO A 95 -16.12 -25.18 15.06
N ASN A 96 -14.98 -25.59 15.63
CA ASN A 96 -14.44 -25.05 16.86
C ASN A 96 -13.23 -24.14 16.54
N PRO A 97 -13.09 -22.97 17.18
CA PRO A 97 -11.96 -22.08 17.02
C PRO A 97 -10.73 -22.67 17.73
N THR A 98 -10.16 -23.72 17.17
CA THR A 98 -8.83 -24.22 17.52
C THR A 98 -7.76 -23.38 16.81
N GLU A 99 -6.51 -23.45 17.28
CA GLU A 99 -5.35 -22.82 16.61
C GLU A 99 -5.21 -23.19 15.13
N ARG A 100 -5.85 -24.28 14.72
CA ARG A 100 -5.93 -24.75 13.34
C ARG A 100 -7.23 -24.27 12.68
N GLY A 101 -7.11 -23.71 11.48
CA GLY A 101 -8.23 -23.28 10.65
C GLY A 101 -8.38 -21.77 10.47
N VAL A 102 -7.45 -20.99 11.04
CA VAL A 102 -7.45 -19.53 10.95
C VAL A 102 -6.41 -19.07 9.93
N HIS A 103 -6.79 -18.16 9.05
CA HIS A 103 -5.89 -17.43 8.17
C HIS A 103 -5.75 -15.99 8.65
N ILE A 104 -4.52 -15.52 8.85
CA ILE A 104 -4.26 -14.12 9.23
C ILE A 104 -3.88 -13.32 7.99
N ARG A 105 -4.65 -12.27 7.71
CA ARG A 105 -4.38 -11.37 6.60
C ARG A 105 -3.96 -10.00 7.10
N ALA A 106 -2.78 -9.57 6.68
CA ALA A 106 -2.23 -8.26 6.94
C ALA A 106 -2.50 -7.31 5.76
N TYR A 107 -3.05 -6.15 6.07
CA TYR A 107 -3.34 -5.05 5.16
C TYR A 107 -2.38 -3.92 5.48
N ALA A 108 -1.30 -3.82 4.70
CA ALA A 108 -0.22 -2.87 4.90
C ALA A 108 -0.22 -1.87 3.74
N PRO A 109 -0.91 -0.72 3.87
CA PRO A 109 -0.95 0.26 2.78
C PRO A 109 0.44 0.82 2.48
N LYS A 110 0.67 1.30 1.25
CA LYS A 110 1.87 2.08 0.85
C LYS A 110 1.89 3.45 1.54
N SER A 111 1.92 3.48 2.86
CA SER A 111 2.11 4.71 3.62
C SER A 111 3.60 4.96 3.81
N ARG A 112 4.02 6.22 3.66
CA ARG A 112 5.38 6.66 4.02
C ARG A 112 5.50 7.03 5.51
N LYS A 113 4.41 6.97 6.28
CA LYS A 113 4.39 7.39 7.71
C LYS A 113 5.18 6.44 8.60
N PHE A 114 5.07 5.14 8.34
CA PHE A 114 5.75 4.10 9.11
C PHE A 114 6.65 3.27 8.20
N THR A 115 7.83 2.92 8.69
CA THR A 115 8.80 2.08 7.99
C THR A 115 9.04 0.78 8.75
N MET A 116 9.62 -0.19 8.05
CA MET A 116 9.91 -1.51 8.59
C MET A 116 11.04 -1.40 9.62
N CYS A 117 10.84 -1.95 10.81
CA CYS A 117 11.91 -2.08 11.78
C CYS A 117 12.87 -3.20 11.39
N SER A 118 14.18 -2.96 11.48
CA SER A 118 15.20 -3.99 11.27
C SER A 118 15.17 -5.09 12.34
N THR A 119 14.80 -4.74 13.58
CA THR A 119 14.76 -5.67 14.71
C THR A 119 13.48 -6.50 14.74
N CYS A 120 12.31 -5.85 14.78
CA CYS A 120 11.03 -6.56 14.92
C CYS A 120 10.37 -6.96 13.58
N LYS A 121 10.95 -6.53 12.44
CA LYS A 121 10.47 -6.85 11.09
C LYS A 121 9.00 -6.49 10.82
N GLU A 122 8.52 -5.44 11.48
CA GLU A 122 7.16 -4.92 11.30
C GLU A 122 7.17 -3.39 11.08
N LEU A 123 6.09 -2.85 10.48
CA LEU A 123 5.92 -1.44 10.14
C LEU A 123 5.66 -0.53 11.36
N THR A 124 6.56 -0.55 12.33
CA THR A 124 6.40 0.13 13.63
C THR A 124 7.37 1.29 13.85
N VAL A 125 8.17 1.65 12.85
CA VAL A 125 9.14 2.75 12.95
C VAL A 125 8.54 4.02 12.40
N GLU A 126 8.47 5.07 13.21
CA GLU A 126 8.15 6.41 12.75
C GLU A 126 9.44 7.17 12.46
N ARG A 127 9.45 7.88 11.32
CA ARG A 127 10.55 8.73 10.90
C ARG A 127 10.12 10.19 10.94
N THR A 128 10.78 10.97 11.78
CA THR A 128 10.60 12.43 11.84
C THR A 128 11.86 13.14 11.36
N SER A 129 11.70 14.31 10.76
CA SER A 129 12.84 15.08 10.27
C SER A 129 12.73 16.59 10.54
N PRO A 130 12.70 17.02 11.81
CA PRO A 130 12.63 18.45 12.12
C PRO A 130 13.89 19.18 11.65
N ILE A 131 13.67 20.37 11.09
CA ILE A 131 14.74 21.26 10.63
C ILE A 131 15.34 21.94 11.85
N LEU A 132 16.66 21.78 12.04
CA LEU A 132 17.42 22.45 13.10
C LEU A 132 17.86 23.85 12.66
N GLN A 133 18.29 23.96 11.40
CA GLN A 133 18.71 25.20 10.78
C GLN A 133 18.17 25.25 9.35
N GLN A 134 17.43 26.30 9.03
CA GLN A 134 16.89 26.46 7.69
C GLN A 134 18.02 26.74 6.69
N ALA A 135 17.95 26.09 5.52
CA ALA A 135 18.87 26.41 4.42
C ALA A 135 18.54 27.79 3.86
N THR A 136 19.58 28.55 3.54
CA THR A 136 19.47 29.82 2.80
C THR A 136 20.21 29.70 1.48
N ILE A 137 20.17 30.76 0.67
CA ILE A 137 20.92 30.79 -0.60
C ILE A 137 22.43 30.72 -0.33
N ALA A 138 22.90 31.38 0.74
CA ALA A 138 24.32 31.44 1.08
C ALA A 138 24.78 30.28 1.99
N ASN A 139 23.87 29.67 2.76
CA ASN A 139 24.24 28.72 3.81
C ASN A 139 23.43 27.43 3.70
N LYS A 140 24.13 26.30 3.91
CA LYS A 140 23.48 24.99 4.07
C LYS A 140 22.63 24.98 5.33
N GLY A 141 21.50 24.29 5.26
CA GLY A 141 20.66 24.01 6.42
C GLY A 141 21.07 22.71 7.12
N GLN A 142 20.42 22.42 8.24
CA GLN A 142 20.58 21.16 8.96
C GLN A 142 19.21 20.67 9.41
N LYS A 143 19.00 19.36 9.34
CA LYS A 143 17.86 18.68 9.96
C LYS A 143 18.34 17.50 10.76
N ILE A 144 17.62 17.17 11.82
CA ILE A 144 17.81 15.89 12.50
C ILE A 144 16.81 14.90 11.93
N VAL A 145 17.26 13.72 11.55
CA VAL A 145 16.41 12.61 11.14
C VAL A 145 16.38 11.63 12.30
N THR A 146 15.20 11.45 12.88
CA THR A 146 14.97 10.53 13.98
C THR A 146 14.09 9.38 13.51
N GLU A 147 14.52 8.16 13.79
CA GLU A 147 13.78 6.93 13.57
C GLU A 147 13.56 6.27 14.92
N LYS A 148 12.29 6.09 15.30
CA LYS A 148 11.92 5.48 16.56
C LYS A 148 10.95 4.33 16.31
N CYS A 149 11.26 3.16 16.85
CA CYS A 149 10.34 2.04 16.86
C CYS A 149 9.40 2.13 18.07
N TYR A 150 8.12 1.87 17.86
CA TYR A 150 7.11 1.82 18.93
C TYR A 150 6.91 0.42 19.53
N CYS A 151 7.59 -0.60 19.00
CA CYS A 151 7.51 -1.98 19.48
C CYS A 151 8.74 -2.42 20.29
N CYS A 152 9.91 -1.86 20.01
CA CYS A 152 11.17 -2.23 20.66
C CYS A 152 12.04 -0.98 20.86
N ASP A 153 13.18 -1.14 21.53
CA ASP A 153 14.09 -0.04 21.87
C ASP A 153 14.93 0.49 20.69
N TYR A 154 14.57 0.14 19.45
CA TYR A 154 15.24 0.70 18.27
C TYR A 154 15.02 2.21 18.20
N TYR A 155 16.12 2.94 18.27
CA TYR A 155 16.17 4.38 18.14
C TYR A 155 17.44 4.79 17.38
N LYS A 156 17.28 5.67 16.40
CA LYS A 156 18.39 6.22 15.62
C LYS A 156 18.13 7.69 15.35
N ALA A 157 19.11 8.54 15.65
CA ALA A 157 19.04 9.97 15.36
C ALA A 157 20.32 10.40 14.64
N ASN A 158 20.19 11.08 13.50
CA ASN A 158 21.33 11.59 12.74
C ASN A 158 21.06 12.99 12.23
N VAL A 159 22.05 13.88 12.37
CA VAL A 159 21.99 15.19 11.74
C VAL A 159 22.38 15.03 10.27
N THR A 160 21.55 15.55 9.38
CA THR A 160 21.75 15.56 7.94
C THR A 160 21.77 16.99 7.43
N THR A 161 22.75 17.31 6.58
CA THR A 161 22.85 18.62 5.94
C THR A 161 21.76 18.77 4.88
N ILE A 162 21.09 19.91 4.87
CA ILE A 162 20.19 20.35 3.81
C ILE A 162 21.02 21.20 2.84
N PRO A 163 21.03 20.91 1.54
CA PRO A 163 21.70 21.76 0.56
C PRO A 163 21.25 23.22 0.64
N ALA A 164 22.13 24.16 0.30
CA ALA A 164 21.77 25.56 0.14
C ALA A 164 20.76 25.70 -1.01
N ILE A 165 19.94 26.75 -0.98
CA ILE A 165 18.94 27.00 -2.01
C ILE A 165 19.65 27.58 -3.23
N ASP A 166 19.58 26.93 -4.39
CA ASP A 166 20.17 27.48 -5.62
C ASP A 166 19.46 28.78 -6.02
N SER A 167 20.27 29.79 -6.36
CA SER A 167 19.83 31.10 -6.82
C SER A 167 19.42 31.14 -8.31
N ASP A 168 19.52 30.02 -9.03
CA ASP A 168 19.24 29.94 -10.47
C ASP A 168 17.73 29.83 -10.80
N TYR A 169 16.93 30.66 -10.13
CA TYR A 169 15.58 30.97 -10.55
C TYR A 169 15.47 32.47 -10.82
N SER A 170 16.07 32.89 -11.94
CA SER A 170 15.73 34.15 -12.60
C SER A 170 14.96 33.88 -13.90
N SER A 171 13.63 33.95 -13.77
CA SER A 171 12.60 34.44 -14.73
C SER A 171 12.73 34.20 -16.25
N GLY A 172 11.66 33.67 -16.89
CA GLY A 172 11.32 34.06 -18.27
C GLY A 172 10.49 33.06 -19.12
N PHE A 173 9.16 33.22 -19.07
CA PHE A 173 8.08 32.99 -20.06
C PHE A 173 8.23 32.17 -21.38
N TYR A 174 7.08 31.60 -21.78
CA TYR A 174 6.54 31.28 -23.12
C TYR A 174 6.57 29.81 -23.62
N ASP A 175 5.34 29.33 -23.87
CA ASP A 175 4.86 28.58 -25.03
C ASP A 175 5.65 27.40 -25.63
N GLY A 176 4.96 26.26 -25.73
CA GLY A 176 4.87 25.51 -26.99
C GLY A 176 5.98 24.52 -27.34
N GLY A 177 5.60 23.23 -27.34
CA GLY A 177 5.88 22.34 -28.49
C GLY A 177 7.26 21.66 -28.61
N GLY A 178 7.23 20.32 -28.61
CA GLY A 178 7.80 19.56 -29.73
C GLY A 178 9.27 19.08 -29.67
N SER A 179 9.39 17.78 -29.39
CA SER A 179 10.14 16.78 -30.20
C SER A 179 11.67 16.71 -30.22
N SER A 180 12.10 15.43 -30.25
CA SER A 180 13.43 14.87 -30.62
C SER A 180 14.54 15.10 -29.61
N GLY A 181 15.40 14.15 -29.27
CA GLY A 181 15.73 12.83 -29.80
C GLY A 181 17.06 12.47 -29.13
N GLY A 182 17.22 11.25 -28.65
CA GLY A 182 18.27 10.42 -29.23
C GLY A 182 19.26 9.94 -28.17
N ASP A 183 19.55 8.65 -28.30
CA ASP A 183 20.23 7.72 -27.43
C ASP A 183 21.72 7.98 -27.20
N CYS A 184 22.29 7.47 -26.09
CA CYS A 184 23.36 6.46 -26.14
C CYS A 184 23.84 5.92 -24.76
N GLY A 185 23.79 4.58 -24.61
CA GLY A 185 24.75 3.70 -23.90
C GLY A 185 24.73 3.66 -22.36
N GLY A 186 24.84 2.52 -21.66
CA GLY A 186 25.09 1.12 -22.00
C GLY A 186 25.50 0.32 -20.73
N GLY A 187 25.28 -1.01 -20.74
CA GLY A 187 25.77 -2.02 -19.76
C GLY A 187 24.95 -2.14 -18.46
N GLY A 188 24.29 -3.25 -18.12
CA GLY A 188 24.85 -4.60 -17.88
C GLY A 188 25.47 -4.64 -16.48
N ASP A 189 25.21 -5.51 -15.49
CA ASP A 189 24.76 -6.91 -15.42
C ASP A 189 24.23 -7.11 -13.97
N GLY A 190 23.18 -7.88 -13.66
CA GLY A 190 23.23 -9.35 -13.51
C GLY A 190 23.46 -9.79 -12.05
N GLY A 191 22.43 -10.27 -11.34
CA GLY A 191 22.64 -10.93 -10.03
C GLY A 191 21.36 -11.26 -9.25
N SER A 192 20.87 -12.49 -9.41
CA SER A 192 19.71 -13.10 -8.74
C SER A 192 19.96 -13.44 -7.27
N TRP A 193 18.99 -13.13 -6.40
CA TRP A 193 18.51 -13.99 -5.30
C TRP A 193 17.20 -13.44 -4.74
#